data_AF-A0A3S3PAJ2-F1
#
_entry.id   AF-A0A3S3PAJ2-F1
#
_cell.length_a   1.000
_cell.length_b   1.000
_cell.length_c   1.000
_cell.angle_alpha   90.00
_cell.angle_beta   90.00
_cell.angle_gamma   90.00
#
_symmetry.space_group_name_H-M   'P 1'
#
loop_
_entity.id
_entity.type
_entity.pdbx_description
1 polymer ?
#
loop_
_entity_poly.entity_id
_entity_poly.type
_entity_poly.pdbx_seq_one_letter_code
_entity_poly.pdbx_strand_id
1 'polypeptide(L)'
;KENKGLIGVIKFDDYGQRNDLSLDVIDFQKTSYKKDAVWNQSGYFQLNKSETERKIIENIKNITFRVATILKKPYMIEKIGAEKFEGKEKYEGYFIDLKEAMANEEGFDYEIFLNPENSNGYGIALIPVSPYRLFFSNKILAYEESGKLAELKNKWWEEKVKSESGIKCDTTKKVIPFAFELNVEKIGGVFLVLLAGTGIGCLIVILEFVCKTKNISRKEK
;
A
#
# COMPACT_ATOMS: atom_id res chain seq x y z
N LYS A 1 -1.83 19.36 42.90
CA LYS A 1 -1.62 17.96 43.36
C LYS A 1 -1.66 17.10 42.11
N GLU A 2 -0.52 16.62 41.62
CA GLU A 2 -0.49 15.76 40.43
C GLU A 2 -0.96 14.35 40.82
N ASN A 3 -2.05 13.89 40.19
CA ASN A 3 -2.56 12.55 40.42
C ASN A 3 -1.79 11.59 39.52
N LYS A 4 -0.89 10.79 40.11
CA LYS A 4 -0.19 9.70 39.42
C LYS A 4 -1.07 8.46 39.44
N GLY A 5 -1.41 7.94 38.27
CA GLY A 5 -2.11 6.67 38.09
C GLY A 5 -1.16 5.54 37.69
N LEU A 6 -1.72 4.35 37.41
CA LEU A 6 -0.96 3.19 36.91
C LEU A 6 -0.24 3.45 35.58
N ILE A 7 -0.70 4.44 34.81
CA ILE A 7 -0.23 4.76 33.46
C ILE A 7 0.37 6.18 33.44
N GLY A 8 1.11 6.54 34.47
CA GLY A 8 1.77 7.85 34.58
C GLY A 8 0.89 8.98 35.12
N VAL A 9 1.27 10.22 34.83
CA VAL A 9 0.58 11.42 35.34
C VAL A 9 -0.79 11.53 34.64
N ILE A 10 -1.84 11.78 35.42
CA ILE A 10 -3.19 11.99 34.90
C ILE A 10 -3.41 13.50 34.82
N LYS A 11 -3.44 14.03 33.58
CA LYS A 11 -3.83 15.41 33.28
C LYS A 11 -5.04 15.39 32.34
N PHE A 12 -5.93 16.36 32.50
CA PHE A 12 -7.08 16.56 31.61
C PHE A 12 -6.98 17.95 30.99
N ASP A 13 -7.46 18.11 29.77
CA ASP A 13 -7.66 19.42 29.14
C ASP A 13 -8.95 20.09 29.64
N ASP A 14 -9.19 21.32 29.19
CA ASP A 14 -10.39 22.09 29.55
C ASP A 14 -11.71 21.44 29.05
N TYR A 15 -11.62 20.47 28.14
CA TYR A 15 -12.74 19.70 27.60
C TYR A 15 -12.93 18.35 28.32
N GLY A 16 -12.13 18.05 29.35
CA GLY A 16 -12.18 16.81 30.10
C GLY A 16 -11.56 15.60 29.40
N GLN A 17 -10.83 15.79 28.30
CA GLN A 17 -10.04 14.75 27.65
C GLN A 17 -8.70 14.59 28.32
N ARG A 18 -8.22 13.34 28.43
CA ARG A 18 -6.93 13.06 29.06
C ARG A 18 -5.79 13.54 28.15
N ASN A 19 -4.95 14.42 28.69
CA ASN A 19 -3.77 14.95 28.02
C ASN A 19 -2.49 14.34 28.63
N ASP A 20 -1.36 14.32 27.89
CA ASP A 20 -0.06 13.84 28.39
C ASP A 20 -0.02 12.33 28.73
N LEU A 21 -0.55 11.48 27.84
CA LEU A 21 -0.48 10.02 27.97
C LEU A 21 0.89 9.49 27.53
N SER A 22 1.53 8.71 28.40
CA SER A 22 2.77 7.98 28.13
C SER A 22 2.56 6.49 28.39
N LEU A 23 2.71 5.66 27.36
CA LEU A 23 2.59 4.21 27.40
C LEU A 23 3.98 3.57 27.31
N ASP A 24 4.21 2.58 28.15
CA ASP A 24 5.42 1.78 28.09
C ASP A 24 5.22 0.62 27.12
N VAL A 25 6.05 0.53 26.09
CA VAL A 25 6.07 -0.58 25.14
C VAL A 25 7.03 -1.63 25.67
N ILE A 26 6.57 -2.87 25.78
CA ILE A 26 7.30 -3.98 26.40
C ILE A 26 7.50 -5.07 25.35
N ASP A 27 8.75 -5.52 25.22
CA ASP A 27 9.12 -6.70 24.44
C ASP A 27 9.19 -7.92 25.38
N PHE A 28 8.53 -9.01 24.98
CA PHE A 28 8.47 -10.25 25.74
C PHE A 28 9.45 -11.26 25.15
N GLN A 29 10.47 -11.60 25.94
CA GLN A 29 11.42 -12.66 25.62
C GLN A 29 11.06 -13.93 26.40
N LYS A 30 11.59 -15.10 25.98
CA LYS A 30 11.21 -16.43 26.51
C LYS A 30 11.21 -16.54 28.05
N THR A 31 12.00 -15.73 28.75
CA THR A 31 12.16 -15.78 30.21
C THR A 31 12.07 -14.42 30.90
N SER A 32 11.89 -13.31 30.16
CA SER A 32 11.88 -11.96 30.74
C SER A 32 11.09 -10.97 29.88
N TYR A 33 10.68 -9.86 30.47
CA TYR A 33 10.11 -8.72 29.75
C TYR A 33 11.05 -7.54 29.88
N LYS A 34 11.22 -6.79 28.78
CA LYS A 34 12.05 -5.59 28.76
C LYS A 34 11.23 -4.43 28.23
N LYS A 35 11.29 -3.28 28.89
CA LYS A 35 10.76 -2.04 28.35
C LYS A 35 11.59 -1.64 27.12
N ASP A 36 10.94 -1.66 25.97
CA ASP A 36 11.55 -1.43 24.65
C ASP A 36 11.42 0.05 24.24
N ALA A 37 10.26 0.66 24.49
CA ALA A 37 10.01 2.05 24.11
C ALA A 37 8.99 2.74 25.02
N VAL A 38 8.82 4.05 24.78
CA VAL A 38 7.76 4.88 25.33
C VAL A 38 6.99 5.46 24.17
N TRP A 39 5.67 5.27 24.16
CA TRP A 39 4.78 5.91 23.20
C TRP A 39 4.01 7.03 23.90
N ASN A 40 3.99 8.22 23.31
CA ASN A 40 3.20 9.34 23.79
C ASN A 40 2.51 10.07 22.63
N GLN A 41 1.81 11.18 22.92
CA GLN A 41 1.12 11.98 21.90
C GLN A 41 2.04 12.56 20.81
N SER A 42 3.34 12.69 21.08
CA SER A 42 4.37 13.11 20.13
C SER A 42 4.96 11.97 19.29
N GLY A 43 4.59 10.71 19.56
CA GLY A 43 5.02 9.55 18.79
C GLY A 43 5.67 8.43 19.62
N TYR A 44 6.34 7.51 18.90
CA TYR A 44 7.04 6.37 19.48
C TYR A 44 8.52 6.68 19.73
N PHE A 45 8.99 6.50 20.97
CA PHE A 45 10.36 6.79 21.40
C PHE A 45 11.04 5.54 21.96
N GLN A 46 11.91 4.93 21.17
CA GLN A 46 12.65 3.73 21.57
C GLN A 46 13.69 4.07 22.65
N LEU A 47 13.60 3.42 23.82
CA LEU A 47 14.39 3.82 25.00
C LEU A 47 15.83 3.30 24.97
N ASN A 48 16.11 2.28 24.16
CA ASN A 48 17.44 1.76 23.91
C ASN A 48 17.40 0.95 22.61
N LYS A 49 18.11 1.37 21.56
CA LYS A 49 18.38 0.44 20.43
C LYS A 49 19.01 -0.81 21.02
N SER A 50 18.35 -1.96 20.88
CA SER A 50 18.84 -3.19 21.48
C SER A 50 20.24 -3.48 20.93
N GLU A 51 21.13 -4.08 21.72
CA GLU A 51 22.47 -4.47 21.22
C GLU A 51 22.35 -5.34 19.95
N THR A 52 21.26 -6.09 19.85
CA THR A 52 20.82 -6.84 18.67
C THR A 52 20.57 -5.94 17.46
N GLU A 53 19.87 -4.82 17.59
CA GLU A 53 19.65 -3.87 16.49
C GLU A 53 20.94 -3.23 16.00
N ARG A 54 21.89 -2.92 16.90
CA ARG A 54 23.20 -2.40 16.49
C ARG A 54 23.98 -3.43 15.68
N LYS A 55 24.02 -4.68 16.16
CA LYS A 55 24.62 -5.81 15.42
C LYS A 55 23.93 -6.05 14.08
N ILE A 56 22.60 -5.88 14.02
CA ILE A 56 21.83 -5.97 12.78
C ILE A 56 22.23 -4.85 11.81
N ILE A 57 22.30 -3.60 12.26
CA ILE A 57 22.70 -2.45 11.42
C ILE A 57 24.14 -2.61 10.92
N GLU A 58 25.06 -3.06 11.76
CA GLU A 58 26.44 -3.36 11.35
C GLU A 58 26.50 -4.47 10.29
N ASN A 59 25.72 -5.54 10.46
CA ASN A 59 25.65 -6.62 9.48
C ASN A 59 24.96 -6.20 8.17
N ILE A 60 23.94 -5.35 8.25
CA ILE A 60 23.16 -4.84 7.10
C ILE A 60 24.08 -4.14 6.09
N LYS A 61 25.10 -3.42 6.56
CA LYS A 61 26.04 -2.69 5.67
C LYS A 61 26.89 -3.61 4.79
N ASN A 62 27.07 -4.86 5.22
CA ASN A 62 27.88 -5.85 4.51
C ASN A 62 27.03 -6.83 3.68
N ILE A 63 25.73 -6.58 3.54
CA ILE A 63 24.79 -7.46 2.85
C ILE A 63 24.11 -6.69 1.71
N THR A 64 24.12 -7.29 0.52
CA THR A 64 23.35 -6.81 -0.62
C THR A 64 21.98 -7.48 -0.65
N PHE A 65 20.91 -6.69 -0.57
CA PHE A 65 19.54 -7.19 -0.59
C PHE A 65 19.03 -7.37 -2.01
N ARG A 66 18.52 -8.57 -2.35
CA ARG A 66 17.79 -8.77 -3.61
C ARG A 66 16.32 -8.42 -3.45
N VAL A 67 15.86 -7.46 -4.24
CA VAL A 67 14.49 -6.95 -4.19
C VAL A 67 13.73 -7.44 -5.41
N ALA A 68 12.84 -8.40 -5.18
CA ALA A 68 11.94 -8.90 -6.22
C ALA A 68 10.79 -7.91 -6.45
N THR A 69 10.61 -7.46 -7.69
CA THR A 69 9.58 -6.46 -8.05
C THR A 69 9.08 -6.63 -9.47
N ILE A 70 7.98 -5.96 -9.80
CA ILE A 70 7.39 -5.91 -11.15
C ILE A 70 7.45 -4.48 -11.71
N LEU A 71 7.47 -4.35 -13.04
CA LEU A 71 7.34 -3.06 -13.72
C LEU A 71 5.89 -2.59 -13.64
N LYS A 72 5.64 -1.49 -12.94
CA LYS A 72 4.30 -0.92 -12.80
C LYS A 72 4.36 0.57 -12.51
N LYS A 73 3.84 1.38 -13.42
CA LYS A 73 3.74 2.83 -13.24
C LYS A 73 2.79 3.18 -12.08
N PRO A 74 3.10 4.22 -11.26
CA PRO A 74 4.34 5.01 -11.22
C PRO A 74 5.35 4.50 -10.16
N TYR A 75 5.18 3.27 -9.67
CA TYR A 75 6.02 2.66 -8.65
C TYR A 75 7.39 2.24 -9.18
N MET A 76 7.43 1.67 -10.39
CA MET A 76 8.62 1.17 -11.06
C MET A 76 8.46 1.31 -12.57
N ILE A 77 9.37 2.04 -13.21
CA ILE A 77 9.36 2.41 -14.62
C ILE A 77 10.76 2.21 -15.17
N GLU A 78 10.88 1.66 -16.37
CA GLU A 78 12.15 1.63 -17.08
C GLU A 78 12.43 3.01 -17.71
N LYS A 79 13.64 3.55 -17.51
CA LYS A 79 14.05 4.85 -18.05
C LYS A 79 14.10 4.82 -19.57
N ILE A 80 13.84 5.98 -20.18
CA ILE A 80 14.01 6.14 -21.63
C ILE A 80 15.49 5.99 -21.98
N GLY A 81 15.83 4.99 -22.80
CA GLY A 81 17.23 4.68 -23.12
C GLY A 81 17.96 3.81 -22.09
N ALA A 82 17.22 2.99 -21.33
CA ALA A 82 17.75 2.04 -20.34
C ALA A 82 18.86 1.11 -20.87
N GLU A 83 18.99 0.94 -22.20
CA GLU A 83 20.11 0.21 -22.83
C GLU A 83 21.49 0.79 -22.47
N LYS A 84 21.58 2.08 -22.13
CA LYS A 84 22.84 2.73 -21.75
C LYS A 84 23.20 2.60 -20.27
N PHE A 85 22.26 2.14 -19.45
CA PHE A 85 22.42 2.06 -18.00
C PHE A 85 22.60 0.60 -17.61
N GLU A 86 23.27 0.34 -16.48
CA GLU A 86 23.43 -1.00 -15.94
C GLU A 86 22.79 -1.12 -14.54
N GLY A 87 22.32 -2.33 -14.20
CA GLY A 87 21.75 -2.63 -12.89
C GLY A 87 20.55 -1.76 -12.51
N LYS A 88 20.63 -1.15 -11.32
CA LYS A 88 19.54 -0.38 -10.70
C LYS A 88 19.25 0.96 -11.38
N GLU A 89 20.22 1.51 -12.11
CA GLU A 89 20.08 2.81 -12.78
C GLU A 89 19.12 2.78 -13.97
N LYS A 90 18.80 1.59 -14.48
CA LYS A 90 17.82 1.38 -15.56
C LYS A 90 16.39 1.78 -15.16
N TYR A 91 16.10 1.80 -13.86
CA TYR A 91 14.75 1.98 -13.35
C TYR A 91 14.59 3.32 -12.61
N GLU A 92 13.40 3.88 -12.69
CA GLU A 92 12.96 5.03 -11.92
C GLU A 92 11.54 4.78 -11.37
N GLY A 93 11.17 5.43 -10.29
CA GLY A 93 9.81 5.30 -9.74
C GLY A 93 9.77 5.54 -8.24
N TYR A 94 8.55 5.62 -7.71
CA TYR A 94 8.34 5.82 -6.27
C TYR A 94 9.06 4.78 -5.41
N PHE A 95 9.04 3.52 -5.83
CA PHE A 95 9.69 2.45 -5.08
C PHE A 95 11.22 2.56 -5.13
N ILE A 96 11.77 3.02 -6.25
CA ILE A 96 13.22 3.25 -6.39
C ILE A 96 13.66 4.38 -5.48
N ASP A 97 13.00 5.52 -5.52
CA ASP A 97 13.32 6.67 -4.67
C ASP A 97 13.19 6.32 -3.18
N LEU A 98 12.15 5.58 -2.81
CA LEU A 98 11.96 5.10 -1.44
C LEU A 98 13.09 4.17 -0.99
N LYS A 99 13.51 3.24 -1.86
CA LYS A 99 14.61 2.32 -1.57
C LYS A 99 15.96 3.01 -1.49
N GLU A 100 16.22 3.92 -2.42
CA GLU A 100 17.43 4.74 -2.46
C GLU A 100 17.53 5.63 -1.22
N ALA A 101 16.42 6.23 -0.78
CA ALA A 101 16.40 7.00 0.47
C ALA A 101 16.74 6.14 1.70
N MET A 102 16.17 4.93 1.81
CA MET A 102 16.50 4.00 2.89
C MET A 102 17.96 3.51 2.81
N ALA A 103 18.45 3.19 1.61
CA ALA A 103 19.80 2.71 1.38
C ALA A 103 20.84 3.77 1.79
N ASN A 104 20.59 5.05 1.45
CA ASN A 104 21.48 6.14 1.81
C ASN A 104 21.50 6.47 3.31
N GLU A 105 20.36 6.34 4.01
CA GLU A 105 20.30 6.57 5.46
C GLU A 105 21.00 5.46 6.26
N GLU A 106 20.84 4.21 5.84
CA GLU A 106 21.27 3.05 6.61
C GLU A 106 22.57 2.41 6.10
N GLY A 107 22.97 2.74 4.87
CA GLY A 107 24.21 2.31 4.23
C GLY A 107 24.19 0.85 3.75
N PHE A 108 23.06 0.34 3.28
CA PHE A 108 22.97 -1.00 2.68
C PHE A 108 22.92 -0.93 1.16
N ASP A 109 23.37 -1.99 0.50
CA ASP A 109 23.25 -2.12 -0.96
C ASP A 109 22.09 -3.04 -1.35
N TYR A 110 21.58 -2.87 -2.56
CA TYR A 110 20.50 -3.69 -3.07
C TYR A 110 20.56 -3.87 -4.58
N GLU A 111 20.03 -5.01 -5.02
CA GLU A 111 19.87 -5.38 -6.42
C GLU A 111 18.40 -5.56 -6.76
N ILE A 112 18.00 -5.13 -7.95
CA ILE A 112 16.63 -5.28 -8.43
C ILE A 112 16.53 -6.57 -9.23
N PHE A 113 15.61 -7.44 -8.82
CA PHE A 113 15.26 -8.64 -9.55
C PHE A 113 13.83 -8.51 -10.07
N LEU A 114 13.66 -8.40 -11.39
CA LEU A 114 12.33 -8.36 -11.97
C LEU A 114 11.75 -9.77 -11.97
N ASN A 115 10.59 -9.93 -11.33
CA ASN A 115 9.83 -11.17 -11.44
C ASN A 115 9.09 -11.17 -12.79
N PRO A 116 9.36 -12.11 -13.71
CA PRO A 116 8.63 -12.20 -14.98
C PRO A 116 7.17 -12.60 -14.78
N GLU A 117 6.83 -13.28 -13.67
CA GLU A 117 5.46 -13.67 -13.38
C GLU A 117 4.70 -12.53 -12.68
N ASN A 118 3.78 -11.97 -13.46
CA ASN A 118 2.75 -10.95 -13.25
C ASN A 118 1.83 -11.19 -12.03
N SER A 119 2.43 -11.37 -10.86
CA SER A 119 1.77 -11.45 -9.56
C SER A 119 1.41 -10.05 -9.07
N ASN A 120 0.12 -9.85 -8.76
CA ASN A 120 -0.49 -8.54 -8.48
C ASN A 120 -0.10 -7.91 -7.13
N GLY A 121 0.96 -8.39 -6.47
CA GLY A 121 1.37 -7.97 -5.13
C GLY A 121 2.60 -7.07 -5.15
N TYR A 122 2.53 -5.94 -4.44
CA TYR A 122 3.69 -5.12 -4.12
C TYR A 122 4.17 -5.49 -2.71
N GLY A 123 5.45 -5.83 -2.56
CA GLY A 123 5.98 -6.15 -1.24
C GLY A 123 7.50 -6.28 -1.25
N ILE A 124 8.12 -5.85 -0.15
CA ILE A 124 9.51 -6.19 0.14
C ILE A 124 9.48 -7.59 0.74
N ALA A 125 9.68 -8.60 -0.10
CA ALA A 125 9.76 -9.98 0.37
C ALA A 125 11.12 -10.20 1.04
N LEU A 126 11.09 -10.50 2.33
CA LEU A 126 12.23 -10.98 3.10
C LEU A 126 12.01 -12.45 3.41
N ILE A 127 13.09 -13.23 3.50
CA ILE A 127 13.03 -14.64 3.90
C ILE A 127 12.27 -14.71 5.24
N PRO A 128 11.28 -15.61 5.40
CA PRO A 128 10.58 -15.77 6.67
C PRO A 128 11.61 -16.03 7.78
N VAL A 129 11.43 -15.39 8.95
CA VAL A 129 12.37 -15.43 10.09
C VAL A 129 13.63 -14.57 9.93
N SER A 130 13.80 -13.79 8.85
CA SER A 130 14.97 -12.90 8.77
C SER A 130 14.97 -11.83 9.88
N PRO A 131 16.11 -11.58 10.55
CA PRO A 131 16.22 -10.55 11.58
C PRO A 131 16.06 -9.12 11.02
N TYR A 132 16.12 -8.96 9.69
CA TYR A 132 16.02 -7.67 8.99
C TYR A 132 14.57 -7.24 8.74
N ARG A 133 13.59 -8.13 8.94
CA ARG A 133 12.17 -7.81 8.75
C ARG A 133 11.72 -6.67 9.66
N LEU A 134 12.04 -6.79 10.95
CA LEU A 134 11.65 -5.78 11.94
C LEU A 134 12.34 -4.45 11.65
N PHE A 135 13.61 -4.48 11.23
CA PHE A 135 14.36 -3.30 10.82
C PHE A 135 13.65 -2.53 9.68
N PHE A 136 13.32 -3.20 8.58
CA PHE A 136 12.63 -2.54 7.46
C PHE A 136 11.22 -2.10 7.83
N SER A 137 10.49 -2.90 8.61
CA SER A 137 9.15 -2.52 9.09
C SER A 137 9.19 -1.26 9.96
N ASN A 138 10.09 -1.19 10.94
CA ASN A 138 10.25 0.00 11.80
C ASN A 138 10.68 1.22 10.99
N LYS A 139 11.52 1.05 9.97
CA LYS A 139 11.93 2.13 9.08
C LYS A 139 10.79 2.68 8.24
N ILE A 140 9.95 1.81 7.69
CA ILE A 140 8.76 2.21 6.94
C ILE A 140 7.79 2.98 7.84
N LEU A 141 7.58 2.51 9.08
CA LEU A 141 6.75 3.21 10.07
C LEU A 141 7.31 4.60 10.38
N ALA A 142 8.63 4.73 10.60
CA ALA A 142 9.27 6.02 10.81
C ALA A 142 9.13 6.98 9.61
N TYR A 143 9.14 6.46 8.38
CA TYR A 143 8.94 7.26 7.16
C TYR A 143 7.48 7.72 7.01
N GLU A 144 6.53 6.94 7.52
CA GLU A 144 5.12 7.31 7.58
C GLU A 144 4.88 8.40 8.62
N GLU A 145 5.41 8.22 9.84
CA GLU A 145 5.32 9.21 10.93
C GLU A 145 6.01 10.55 10.58
N SER A 146 7.14 10.50 9.88
CA SER A 146 7.85 11.71 9.42
C SER A 146 7.19 12.39 8.20
N GLY A 147 6.19 11.78 7.58
CA GLY A 147 5.55 12.30 6.37
C GLY A 147 6.40 12.14 5.08
N LYS A 148 7.58 11.54 5.16
CA LYS A 148 8.48 11.33 4.02
C LYS A 148 7.86 10.45 2.93
N LEU A 149 7.04 9.46 3.31
CA LEU A 149 6.28 8.67 2.34
C LEU A 149 5.28 9.51 1.56
N ALA A 150 4.63 10.46 2.22
CA ALA A 150 3.66 11.35 1.58
C ALA A 150 4.35 12.30 0.60
N GLU A 151 5.52 12.84 0.96
CA GLU A 151 6.35 13.66 0.08
C GLU A 151 6.75 12.90 -1.20
N LEU A 152 7.32 11.70 -1.04
CA LEU A 152 7.69 10.85 -2.17
C LEU A 152 6.45 10.48 -3.02
N LYS A 153 5.31 10.23 -2.38
CA LYS A 153 4.08 9.91 -3.10
C LYS A 153 3.61 11.10 -3.95
N ASN A 154 3.60 12.30 -3.39
CA ASN A 154 3.20 13.52 -4.09
C ASN A 154 4.12 13.82 -5.27
N LYS A 155 5.43 13.64 -5.11
CA LYS A 155 6.42 13.73 -6.21
C LYS A 155 6.01 12.85 -7.40
N TRP A 156 5.66 11.58 -7.15
CA TRP A 156 5.37 10.63 -8.23
C TRP A 156 3.93 10.69 -8.76
N TRP A 157 2.95 11.11 -7.96
CA TRP A 157 1.55 11.18 -8.36
C TRP A 157 1.08 12.56 -8.82
N GLU A 158 1.64 13.66 -8.30
CA GLU A 158 1.17 15.02 -8.64
C GLU A 158 2.11 15.73 -9.63
N GLU A 159 3.43 15.50 -9.52
CA GLU A 159 4.43 16.18 -10.36
C GLU A 159 4.52 15.56 -11.77
N LYS A 160 4.42 14.22 -11.88
CA LYS A 160 4.48 13.53 -13.18
C LYS A 160 3.18 13.64 -13.98
N VAL A 161 2.01 13.78 -13.34
CA VAL A 161 0.72 14.10 -14.00
C VAL A 161 0.78 15.48 -14.67
N LYS A 162 1.51 16.44 -14.07
CA LYS A 162 1.80 17.73 -14.71
C LYS A 162 2.79 17.60 -15.88
N SER A 163 3.80 16.73 -15.77
CA SER A 163 4.76 16.51 -16.87
C SER A 163 4.17 15.81 -18.10
N GLU A 164 3.15 14.95 -17.92
CA GLU A 164 2.41 14.35 -19.04
C GLU A 164 1.42 15.33 -19.70
N SER A 165 1.01 16.39 -19.00
CA SER A 165 0.17 17.47 -19.56
C SER A 165 0.94 18.59 -20.29
N GLY A 166 2.28 18.51 -20.32
CA GLY A 166 3.16 19.57 -20.86
C GLY A 166 3.92 19.21 -22.15
N ILE A 167 3.65 18.06 -22.76
CA ILE A 167 4.41 17.59 -23.94
C ILE A 167 3.49 17.62 -25.17
N LYS A 168 3.81 18.52 -26.11
CA LYS A 168 3.27 18.49 -27.49
C LYS A 168 3.49 17.08 -28.06
N CYS A 169 2.41 16.40 -28.41
CA CYS A 169 2.42 15.06 -28.98
C CYS A 169 3.20 15.07 -30.31
N ASP A 170 4.42 14.54 -30.32
CA ASP A 170 4.99 13.99 -31.55
C ASP A 170 4.53 12.54 -31.68
N THR A 171 3.84 12.27 -32.77
CA THR A 171 3.15 11.00 -33.01
C THR A 171 4.17 10.02 -33.57
N THR A 172 4.83 9.23 -32.73
CA THR A 172 5.31 7.87 -33.07
C THR A 172 6.04 7.21 -31.90
N LYS A 173 5.27 6.60 -31.00
CA LYS A 173 5.54 5.30 -30.37
C LYS A 173 4.39 5.01 -29.41
N LYS A 174 3.63 3.96 -29.72
CA LYS A 174 2.44 3.52 -28.99
C LYS A 174 2.87 2.95 -27.63
N VAL A 175 3.11 3.82 -26.65
CA VAL A 175 3.17 3.43 -25.24
C VAL A 175 1.74 3.19 -24.81
N ILE A 176 1.42 1.95 -24.46
CA ILE A 176 0.08 1.53 -24.04
C ILE A 176 -0.24 2.23 -22.72
N PRO A 177 -1.26 3.10 -22.63
CA PRO A 177 -1.84 3.46 -21.34
C PRO A 177 -2.75 2.28 -20.93
N PHE A 178 -2.21 1.33 -20.17
CA PHE A 178 -3.05 0.40 -19.42
C PHE A 178 -3.50 1.10 -18.13
N ALA A 179 -4.38 2.07 -18.29
CA ALA A 179 -5.20 2.51 -17.18
C ALA A 179 -6.31 1.47 -17.01
N PHE A 180 -6.38 0.82 -15.84
CA PHE A 180 -7.61 0.16 -15.42
C PHE A 180 -8.60 1.27 -15.03
N GLU A 181 -9.03 2.06 -16.00
CA GLU A 181 -10.20 2.89 -15.83
C GLU A 181 -11.38 1.94 -15.72
N LEU A 182 -12.18 2.13 -14.66
CA LEU A 182 -13.41 1.41 -14.43
C LEU A 182 -14.44 1.88 -15.47
N ASN A 183 -14.21 1.46 -16.71
CA ASN A 183 -14.93 1.94 -17.87
C ASN A 183 -16.33 1.33 -17.84
N VAL A 184 -17.35 2.18 -18.02
CA VAL A 184 -18.77 1.81 -18.00
C VAL A 184 -19.10 0.67 -18.97
N GLU A 185 -18.24 0.42 -19.95
CA GLU A 185 -18.30 -0.73 -20.85
C GLU A 185 -18.23 -2.09 -20.13
N LYS A 186 -17.45 -2.21 -19.05
CA LYS A 186 -17.37 -3.47 -18.27
C LYS A 186 -18.58 -3.68 -17.35
N ILE A 187 -19.22 -2.58 -16.93
CA ILE A 187 -20.40 -2.61 -16.05
C ILE A 187 -21.70 -2.73 -16.86
N GLY A 188 -21.69 -2.34 -18.14
CA GLY A 188 -22.83 -2.41 -19.06
C GLY A 188 -23.41 -3.81 -19.22
N GLY A 189 -22.58 -4.87 -19.09
CA GLY A 189 -23.03 -6.25 -19.15
C GLY A 189 -24.02 -6.62 -18.03
N VAL A 190 -23.84 -6.08 -16.83
CA VAL A 190 -24.71 -6.38 -15.67
C VAL A 190 -26.09 -5.75 -15.84
N PHE A 191 -26.14 -4.51 -16.34
CA PHE A 191 -27.40 -3.81 -16.62
C PHE A 191 -28.20 -4.49 -17.74
N LEU A 192 -27.52 -5.00 -18.77
CA LEU A 192 -28.18 -5.71 -19.87
C LEU A 192 -28.85 -7.00 -19.38
N VAL A 193 -28.17 -7.78 -18.54
CA VAL A 193 -28.72 -9.03 -17.98
C VAL A 193 -29.90 -8.75 -17.04
N LEU A 194 -29.83 -7.70 -16.22
CA LEU A 194 -30.92 -7.31 -15.33
C LEU A 194 -32.18 -6.85 -16.08
N LEU A 195 -32.02 -6.04 -17.14
CA LEU A 195 -33.15 -5.59 -17.96
C LEU A 195 -33.80 -6.75 -18.71
N ALA A 196 -32.99 -7.64 -19.29
CA ALA A 196 -33.50 -8.83 -19.97
C ALA A 196 -34.25 -9.77 -19.02
N GLY A 197 -33.70 -10.02 -17.83
CA GLY A 197 -34.34 -10.88 -16.82
C GLY A 197 -35.67 -10.32 -16.32
N THR A 198 -35.74 -9.01 -16.09
CA THR A 198 -36.98 -8.34 -15.67
C THR A 198 -38.05 -8.40 -16.76
N GLY A 199 -37.68 -8.16 -18.02
CA GLY A 199 -38.61 -8.22 -19.15
C GLY A 199 -39.21 -9.62 -19.36
N ILE A 200 -38.38 -10.67 -19.31
CA ILE A 200 -38.85 -12.06 -19.43
C ILE A 200 -39.78 -12.42 -18.28
N GLY A 201 -39.44 -12.01 -17.04
CA GLY A 201 -40.29 -12.23 -15.87
C GLY A 201 -41.67 -11.60 -16.01
N CYS A 202 -41.75 -10.33 -16.44
CA CYS A 202 -43.02 -9.66 -16.70
C CYS A 202 -43.86 -10.39 -17.78
N LEU A 203 -43.21 -10.90 -18.83
CA LEU A 203 -43.91 -11.59 -19.92
C LEU A 203 -44.52 -12.92 -19.46
N ILE A 204 -43.80 -13.69 -18.64
CA ILE A 204 -44.31 -14.93 -18.04
C ILE A 204 -45.56 -14.65 -17.19
N VAL A 205 -45.54 -13.61 -16.35
CA VAL A 205 -46.69 -13.22 -15.50
C VAL A 205 -47.90 -12.85 -16.35
N ILE A 206 -47.71 -12.10 -17.43
CA ILE A 206 -48.79 -11.73 -18.35
C ILE A 206 -49.39 -12.97 -19.02
N LEU A 207 -48.55 -13.91 -19.48
CA LEU A 207 -49.02 -15.16 -20.09
C LEU A 207 -49.82 -16.01 -19.10
N GLU A 208 -49.35 -16.16 -17.86
CA GLU A 208 -50.10 -16.88 -16.82
C GLU A 208 -51.45 -16.21 -16.55
N PHE A 209 -51.51 -14.89 -16.48
CA PHE A 209 -52.75 -14.14 -16.26
C PHE A 209 -53.76 -14.33 -17.40
N VAL A 210 -53.30 -14.29 -18.66
CA VAL A 210 -54.16 -14.52 -19.83
C VAL A 210 -54.62 -15.98 -19.91
N CYS A 211 -53.71 -16.94 -19.73
CA CYS A 211 -54.03 -18.36 -19.71
C CYS A 211 -55.04 -18.70 -18.60
N LYS A 212 -54.87 -18.13 -17.42
CA LYS A 212 -55.77 -18.31 -16.28
C LYS A 212 -57.16 -17.73 -16.55
N THR A 213 -57.22 -16.50 -17.07
CA THR A 213 -58.50 -15.85 -17.44
C THR A 213 -59.23 -16.65 -18.53
N LYS A 214 -58.52 -17.16 -19.54
CA LYS A 214 -59.11 -17.97 -20.62
C LYS A 214 -59.61 -19.33 -20.13
N ASN A 215 -58.91 -19.95 -19.18
CA ASN A 215 -59.32 -21.23 -18.58
C ASN A 215 -60.53 -21.05 -17.64
N ILE A 216 -60.64 -19.92 -16.93
CA ILE A 216 -61.81 -19.58 -16.10
C ILE A 216 -63.05 -19.33 -16.98
N SER A 217 -62.92 -18.54 -18.05
CA SER A 217 -64.04 -18.30 -18.98
C SER A 217 -64.55 -19.56 -19.69
N ARG A 218 -63.69 -20.59 -19.87
CA ARG A 218 -64.08 -21.89 -20.43
C ARG A 218 -64.78 -22.80 -19.42
N LYS A 219 -64.66 -22.54 -18.12
CA LYS A 219 -65.36 -23.29 -17.05
C LYS A 219 -66.75 -22.73 -16.73
N GLU A 220 -67.06 -21.52 -17.20
CA GLU A 220 -68.36 -20.85 -17.01
C GLU A 220 -69.29 -20.94 -18.25
N LYS A 221 -68.96 -21.78 -19.24
CA LYS A 221 -69.83 -22.20 -20.34
C LYS A 221 -69.98 -23.72 -20.34
#